data_AF-A0A8B8NZ65-F1
#
_entry.id   AF-A0A8B8NZ65-F1
#
_cell.length_a   1.000
_cell.length_b   1.000
_cell.length_c   1.000
_cell.angle_alpha   90.00
_cell.angle_beta   90.00
_cell.angle_gamma   90.00
#
_symmetry.space_group_name_H-M   'P 1'
#
loop_
_entity.id
_entity.type
_entity.pdbx_description
1 polymer ?
#
loop_
_entity_poly.entity_id
_entity_poly.type
_entity_poly.pdbx_seq_one_letter_code
_entity_poly.pdbx_strand_id
1 'polypeptide(L)'
;MEATLWTPLLCLLSLMAIFTSTRGGGDPLDLNGNITLRWDVMSWTPDGYVALVNIANYQQYRTVMEPGWRLQWTWARKEVIWSTVGARPLHRGDCSSFKGNMPASCMRSPTIVDLTADVPLTDQIAGCCKGGVLLTQLQDARKSTAEFQIAVGNAGTTKKTVQMPKNYTLTVPGGRYSCSTAKIVRPTQFLSPDRRRITQALMTWQVVCRHTPPRGYKPPCCVSLSSDRGLKIPCGTCACNCKPSDARSCAPKSPVQCTNHMCPVSINWHLLSRSKGSVRWFEVSISNLNRRANYTDWILMIQHPVAQKFASADTNYWSLPPKLGSMEVVWGIKHYSRGLGPLGSGRSTAKFEISYEGSPGKWNFSSNVFFNGDRCANPPLPR
;
A
#
# COMPACT_ATOMS: atom_id res chain seq x y z
N MET A 1 -53.97 4.31 -57.27
CA MET A 1 -52.88 3.33 -57.02
C MET A 1 -51.67 4.15 -56.60
N GLU A 2 -51.63 4.52 -55.33
CA GLU A 2 -50.53 5.29 -54.74
C GLU A 2 -49.72 4.35 -53.87
N ALA A 3 -48.43 4.22 -54.20
CA ALA A 3 -47.48 3.39 -53.47
C ALA A 3 -47.03 4.16 -52.23
N THR A 4 -47.37 3.63 -51.06
CA THR A 4 -46.94 4.11 -49.75
C THR A 4 -45.43 3.90 -49.59
N LEU A 5 -44.69 5.01 -49.57
CA LEU A 5 -43.37 5.11 -48.94
C LEU A 5 -43.50 4.86 -47.42
N TRP A 6 -42.35 4.64 -46.78
CA TRP A 6 -42.03 4.76 -45.33
C TRP A 6 -41.86 3.45 -44.55
N THR A 7 -40.68 2.84 -44.68
CA THR A 7 -39.75 2.47 -43.58
C THR A 7 -38.40 2.10 -44.23
N PRO A 8 -37.25 2.58 -43.71
CA PRO A 8 -36.79 2.18 -42.38
C PRO A 8 -36.13 3.33 -41.60
N LEU A 9 -36.80 3.80 -40.55
CA LEU A 9 -36.18 4.52 -39.44
C LEU A 9 -35.85 3.51 -38.33
N LEU A 10 -34.99 2.53 -38.62
CA LEU A 10 -34.65 1.47 -37.64
C LEU A 10 -33.20 0.97 -37.74
N CYS A 11 -32.29 1.82 -38.22
CA CYS A 11 -30.85 1.52 -38.31
C CYS A 11 -29.95 2.58 -37.64
N LEU A 12 -30.46 3.34 -36.67
CA LEU A 12 -29.70 4.41 -35.99
C LEU A 12 -29.67 4.29 -34.45
N LEU A 13 -29.95 3.10 -33.91
CA LEU A 13 -29.92 2.84 -32.46
C LEU A 13 -28.99 1.69 -32.00
N SER A 14 -28.11 1.16 -32.87
CA SER A 14 -27.18 0.08 -32.48
C SER A 14 -25.72 0.50 -32.23
N LEU A 15 -25.40 1.78 -32.28
CA LEU A 15 -24.08 2.31 -31.87
C LEU A 15 -24.13 2.97 -30.48
N MET A 16 -24.77 2.30 -29.51
CA MET A 16 -24.46 2.56 -28.11
C MET A 16 -23.14 1.87 -27.79
N ALA A 17 -22.10 2.69 -27.79
CA ALA A 17 -20.74 2.41 -27.38
C ALA A 17 -20.61 1.17 -26.47
N ILE A 18 -20.07 0.09 -27.05
CA ILE A 18 -19.37 -0.92 -26.27
C ILE A 18 -18.10 -0.23 -25.78
N PHE A 19 -18.23 0.57 -24.70
CA PHE A 19 -17.11 0.81 -23.82
C PHE A 19 -16.75 -0.54 -23.23
N THR A 20 -15.89 -1.28 -23.94
CA THR A 20 -15.07 -2.27 -23.29
C THR A 20 -14.27 -1.48 -22.26
N SER A 21 -14.74 -1.50 -21.01
CA SER A 21 -13.89 -1.14 -19.90
C SER A 21 -12.73 -2.11 -20.00
N THR A 22 -11.60 -1.65 -20.53
CA THR A 22 -10.34 -2.25 -20.17
C THR A 22 -10.37 -2.25 -18.65
N ARG A 23 -10.50 -3.44 -18.04
CA ARG A 23 -10.34 -3.62 -16.60
C ARG A 23 -8.88 -3.28 -16.31
N GLY A 24 -8.57 -1.99 -16.30
CA GLY A 24 -7.37 -1.47 -15.70
C GLY A 24 -7.42 -1.94 -14.26
N GLY A 25 -6.48 -2.81 -13.88
CA GLY A 25 -6.33 -3.32 -12.53
C GLY A 25 -5.85 -2.23 -11.57
N GLY A 26 -6.57 -1.12 -11.51
CA GLY A 26 -6.43 -0.07 -10.51
C GLY A 26 -7.45 -0.29 -9.40
N ASP A 27 -7.14 0.23 -8.23
CA ASP A 27 -8.03 0.23 -7.08
C ASP A 27 -9.21 1.20 -7.36
N PRO A 28 -10.46 0.72 -7.47
CA PRO A 28 -11.59 1.59 -7.81
C PRO A 28 -11.88 2.63 -6.72
N LEU A 29 -11.37 2.43 -5.50
CA LEU A 29 -11.55 3.35 -4.37
C LEU A 29 -10.35 4.29 -4.19
N ASP A 30 -9.26 4.06 -4.93
CA ASP A 30 -8.09 4.95 -4.98
C ASP A 30 -7.57 5.07 -6.42
N LEU A 31 -8.37 5.71 -7.27
CA LEU A 31 -8.12 5.87 -8.71
C LEU A 31 -6.74 6.45 -9.04
N ASN A 32 -6.22 7.31 -8.15
CA ASN A 32 -4.92 7.96 -8.31
C ASN A 32 -3.83 7.35 -7.42
N GLY A 33 -4.17 6.37 -6.59
CA GLY A 33 -3.26 5.70 -5.66
C GLY A 33 -2.13 5.01 -6.39
N ASN A 34 -0.90 5.42 -6.09
CA ASN A 34 0.30 4.83 -6.66
C ASN A 34 1.50 4.98 -5.73
N ILE A 35 2.52 4.17 -5.99
CA ILE A 35 3.87 4.42 -5.49
C ILE A 35 4.69 4.94 -6.66
N THR A 36 5.27 6.12 -6.51
CA THR A 36 6.09 6.75 -7.53
C THR A 36 7.55 6.62 -7.16
N LEU A 37 8.37 6.19 -8.12
CA LEU A 37 9.82 6.24 -8.05
C LEU A 37 10.29 7.45 -8.83
N ARG A 38 11.15 8.26 -8.22
CA ARG A 38 11.85 9.36 -8.88
C ARG A 38 13.34 9.10 -8.81
N TRP A 39 14.00 9.19 -9.95
CA TRP A 39 15.43 8.97 -10.07
C TRP A 39 16.10 10.25 -10.54
N ASP A 40 16.87 10.87 -9.66
CA ASP A 40 17.51 12.16 -9.85
C ASP A 40 19.01 11.97 -10.05
N VAL A 41 19.51 12.14 -11.28
CA VAL A 41 20.96 12.10 -11.56
C VAL A 41 21.59 13.38 -11.05
N MET A 42 22.46 13.26 -10.05
CA MET A 42 23.03 14.40 -9.32
C MET A 42 24.39 14.83 -9.88
N SER A 43 25.21 13.88 -10.29
CA SER A 43 26.54 14.14 -10.85
C SER A 43 27.00 13.00 -11.77
N TRP A 44 27.95 13.31 -12.65
CA TRP A 44 28.63 12.32 -13.48
C TRP A 44 29.86 11.77 -12.76
N THR A 45 30.17 10.50 -12.99
CA THR A 45 31.42 9.85 -12.59
C THR A 45 32.23 9.49 -13.85
N PRO A 46 33.50 9.08 -13.73
CA PRO A 46 34.31 8.70 -14.90
C PRO A 46 33.67 7.62 -15.78
N ASP A 47 32.90 6.71 -15.19
CA ASP A 47 32.28 5.56 -15.86
C ASP A 47 30.76 5.47 -15.69
N GLY A 48 30.11 6.53 -15.20
CA GLY A 48 28.66 6.54 -14.98
C GLY A 48 28.14 7.77 -14.24
N TYR A 49 27.38 7.57 -13.17
CA TYR A 49 26.74 8.67 -12.44
C TYR A 49 26.39 8.33 -10.99
N VAL A 50 26.20 9.38 -10.19
CA VAL A 50 25.56 9.29 -8.86
C VAL A 50 24.13 9.79 -8.97
N ALA A 51 23.19 9.03 -8.44
CA ALA A 51 21.78 9.38 -8.41
C ALA A 51 21.16 9.25 -7.02
N LEU A 52 20.13 10.04 -6.79
CA LEU A 52 19.25 9.97 -5.64
C LEU A 52 17.94 9.35 -6.09
N VAL A 53 17.53 8.26 -5.45
CA VAL A 53 16.30 7.54 -5.78
C VAL A 53 15.30 7.73 -4.64
N ASN A 54 14.19 8.37 -4.96
CA ASN A 54 13.10 8.63 -4.03
C ASN A 54 11.90 7.71 -4.36
N ILE A 55 11.30 7.10 -3.35
CA ILE A 55 10.12 6.25 -3.43
C ILE A 55 9.03 6.90 -2.59
N ALA A 56 7.94 7.36 -3.22
CA ALA A 56 6.85 8.06 -2.55
C ALA A 56 5.54 7.29 -2.66
N ASN A 57 4.89 7.02 -1.52
CA ASN A 57 3.56 6.44 -1.46
C ASN A 57 2.49 7.55 -1.52
N TYR A 58 1.72 7.57 -2.60
CA TYR A 58 0.59 8.48 -2.83
C TYR A 58 -0.77 7.80 -2.61
N GLN A 59 -0.78 6.58 -2.07
CA GLN A 59 -2.01 5.86 -1.76
C GLN A 59 -2.64 6.41 -0.47
N GLN A 60 -3.96 6.50 -0.44
CA GLN A 60 -4.68 7.12 0.68
C GLN A 60 -4.76 6.21 1.91
N TYR A 61 -4.91 4.90 1.70
CA TYR A 61 -5.19 3.95 2.79
C TYR A 61 -4.43 2.62 2.70
N ARG A 62 -3.47 2.51 1.77
CA ARG A 62 -2.57 1.35 1.64
C ARG A 62 -1.16 1.70 2.09
N THR A 63 -0.63 0.89 2.99
CA THR A 63 0.73 1.00 3.51
C THR A 63 1.60 -0.15 3.01
N VAL A 64 2.91 0.06 2.99
CA VAL A 64 3.89 -1.01 2.88
C VAL A 64 4.40 -1.33 4.27
N MET A 65 4.04 -2.51 4.77
CA MET A 65 4.42 -3.00 6.09
C MET A 65 5.75 -3.76 6.01
N GLU A 66 6.32 -4.11 7.17
CA GLU A 66 7.48 -5.01 7.27
C GLU A 66 7.19 -6.37 6.59
N PRO A 67 8.18 -7.01 5.93
CA PRO A 67 9.60 -6.62 5.79
C PRO A 67 9.91 -5.52 4.75
N GLY A 68 8.91 -4.75 4.34
CA GLY A 68 9.11 -3.57 3.51
C GLY A 68 9.12 -3.83 2.01
N TRP A 69 9.30 -2.76 1.24
CA TRP A 69 9.39 -2.83 -0.21
C TRP A 69 10.69 -3.47 -0.69
N ARG A 70 10.64 -4.13 -1.85
CA ARG A 70 11.81 -4.51 -2.64
C ARG A 70 11.65 -3.97 -4.05
N LEU A 71 12.63 -3.18 -4.48
CA LEU A 71 12.63 -2.54 -5.78
C LEU A 71 13.62 -3.25 -6.70
N GLN A 72 13.12 -3.82 -7.79
CA GLN A 72 13.91 -4.44 -8.83
C GLN A 72 13.79 -3.64 -10.12
N TRP A 73 14.87 -3.58 -10.90
CA TRP A 73 14.86 -3.09 -12.26
C TRP A 73 15.84 -3.90 -13.10
N THR A 74 15.86 -3.67 -14.41
CA THR A 74 16.85 -4.24 -15.33
C THR A 74 17.62 -3.11 -15.96
N TRP A 75 18.95 -3.19 -15.91
CA TRP A 75 19.81 -2.20 -16.54
C TRP A 75 19.55 -2.12 -18.06
N ALA A 76 20.10 -1.13 -18.77
CA ALA A 76 19.94 -1.07 -20.23
C ALA A 76 21.02 -1.88 -20.96
N ARG A 77 22.24 -1.92 -20.41
CA ARG A 77 23.45 -2.55 -20.98
C ARG A 77 24.23 -3.43 -19.96
N LYS A 78 25.40 -3.01 -19.49
CA LYS A 78 26.25 -3.75 -18.54
C LYS A 78 26.60 -2.89 -17.32
N GLU A 79 25.67 -2.01 -16.96
CA GLU A 79 25.76 -1.15 -15.79
C GLU A 79 25.88 -1.99 -14.52
N VAL A 80 26.59 -1.44 -13.54
CA VAL A 80 26.80 -2.05 -12.22
C VAL A 80 26.48 -1.05 -11.12
N ILE A 81 26.24 -1.55 -9.91
CA ILE A 81 26.10 -0.74 -8.71
C ILE A 81 27.45 -0.68 -8.02
N TRP A 82 28.13 0.45 -8.07
CA TRP A 82 29.38 0.65 -7.32
C TRP A 82 29.12 0.65 -5.83
N SER A 83 28.20 1.49 -5.37
CA SER A 83 27.84 1.63 -3.96
C SER A 83 26.43 2.21 -3.80
N THR A 84 25.87 2.06 -2.60
CA THR A 84 24.59 2.64 -2.19
C THR A 84 24.70 3.20 -0.77
N VAL A 85 23.89 4.23 -0.46
CA VAL A 85 23.72 4.79 0.89
C VAL A 85 22.22 4.85 1.18
N GLY A 86 21.79 4.42 2.37
CA GLY A 86 20.38 4.32 2.76
C GLY A 86 19.67 3.04 2.29
N ALA A 87 20.25 2.28 1.37
CA ALA A 87 19.71 1.01 0.89
C ALA A 87 20.85 0.04 0.54
N ARG A 88 20.52 -1.24 0.30
CA ARG A 88 21.49 -2.26 -0.13
C ARG A 88 20.94 -3.20 -1.21
N PRO A 89 21.79 -3.69 -2.12
CA PRO A 89 21.41 -4.78 -3.02
C PRO A 89 21.25 -6.08 -2.23
N LEU A 90 20.21 -6.84 -2.58
CA LEU A 90 19.93 -8.13 -1.97
C LEU A 90 21.00 -9.17 -2.34
N HIS A 91 21.53 -9.07 -3.57
CA HIS A 91 22.52 -9.99 -4.10
C HIS A 91 23.58 -9.24 -4.91
N ARG A 92 24.84 -9.62 -4.72
CA ARG A 92 25.97 -9.07 -5.48
C ARG A 92 26.01 -9.58 -6.92
N GLY A 93 25.73 -10.87 -7.14
CA GLY A 93 25.93 -11.52 -8.44
C GLY A 93 27.40 -11.78 -8.76
N ASP A 94 27.70 -12.12 -10.01
CA ASP A 94 29.08 -12.38 -10.48
C ASP A 94 29.75 -11.07 -10.89
N CYS A 95 30.74 -10.64 -10.10
CA CYS A 95 31.56 -9.46 -10.35
C CYS A 95 33.02 -9.81 -10.71
N SER A 96 33.29 -11.04 -11.14
CA SER A 96 34.65 -11.54 -11.40
C SER A 96 35.46 -10.72 -12.41
N SER A 97 34.80 -9.98 -13.31
CA SER A 97 35.44 -9.08 -14.28
C SER A 97 36.14 -7.87 -13.65
N PHE A 98 35.87 -7.54 -12.38
CA PHE A 98 36.44 -6.39 -11.68
C PHE A 98 37.64 -6.80 -10.83
N LYS A 99 38.82 -6.24 -11.12
CA LYS A 99 40.06 -6.46 -10.36
C LYS A 99 40.31 -5.25 -9.46
N GLY A 100 40.20 -5.41 -8.14
CA GLY A 100 40.38 -4.33 -7.16
C GLY A 100 39.06 -3.94 -6.49
N ASN A 101 38.57 -2.72 -6.76
CA ASN A 101 37.31 -2.25 -6.18
C ASN A 101 36.15 -3.10 -6.71
N MET A 102 35.46 -3.76 -5.79
CA MET A 102 34.36 -4.66 -6.10
C MET A 102 33.03 -3.90 -6.05
N PRO A 103 32.20 -3.92 -7.12
CA PRO A 103 30.87 -3.32 -7.08
C PRO A 103 29.99 -3.96 -6.01
N ALA A 104 29.10 -3.17 -5.42
CA ALA A 104 28.05 -3.68 -4.53
C ALA A 104 27.13 -4.70 -5.24
N SER A 105 26.86 -4.52 -6.54
CA SER A 105 26.16 -5.52 -7.36
C SER A 105 26.50 -5.42 -8.84
N CYS A 106 26.76 -6.57 -9.47
CA CYS A 106 26.94 -6.73 -10.92
C CYS A 106 25.75 -7.45 -11.58
N MET A 107 24.66 -7.64 -10.85
CA MET A 107 23.48 -8.26 -11.42
C MET A 107 22.89 -7.40 -12.54
N ARG A 108 22.50 -8.06 -13.63
CA ARG A 108 21.76 -7.43 -14.74
C ARG A 108 20.42 -6.84 -14.29
N SER A 109 19.76 -7.50 -13.34
CA SER A 109 18.48 -7.09 -12.78
C SER A 109 18.55 -7.05 -11.25
N PRO A 110 19.24 -6.06 -10.65
CA PRO A 110 19.45 -6.01 -9.21
C PRO A 110 18.14 -5.73 -8.47
N THR A 111 18.06 -6.20 -7.23
CA THR A 111 16.97 -5.88 -6.29
C THR A 111 17.55 -5.12 -5.11
N ILE A 112 17.04 -3.92 -4.85
CA ILE A 112 17.41 -3.09 -3.70
C ILE A 112 16.35 -3.20 -2.60
N VAL A 113 16.81 -3.21 -1.36
CA VAL A 113 16.00 -3.11 -0.16
C VAL A 113 16.50 -1.97 0.73
N ASP A 114 15.57 -1.32 1.43
CA ASP A 114 15.89 -0.28 2.41
C ASP A 114 16.73 -0.84 3.57
N LEU A 115 17.50 0.03 4.21
CA LEU A 115 18.19 -0.32 5.46
C LEU A 115 17.25 -0.18 6.65
N THR A 116 17.56 -0.91 7.71
CA THR A 116 16.90 -0.82 9.01
C THR A 116 17.58 0.27 9.86
N ALA A 117 16.90 0.77 10.90
CA ALA A 117 17.37 1.94 11.67
C ALA A 117 18.64 1.69 12.53
N ASP A 118 19.09 0.44 12.63
CA ASP A 118 20.28 -0.01 13.36
C ASP A 118 21.60 0.25 12.63
N VAL A 119 21.57 0.69 11.37
CA VAL A 119 22.78 0.96 10.59
C VAL A 119 23.53 2.21 11.09
N PRO A 120 24.87 2.25 10.94
CA PRO A 120 25.67 3.42 11.30
C PRO A 120 25.20 4.70 10.60
N LEU A 121 25.42 5.86 11.24
CA LEU A 121 25.04 7.16 10.69
C LEU A 121 25.66 7.45 9.31
N THR A 122 26.82 6.86 9.01
CA THR A 122 27.49 6.98 7.70
C THR A 122 26.70 6.35 6.56
N ASP A 123 25.87 5.36 6.87
CA ASP A 123 25.05 4.64 5.90
C ASP A 123 23.63 5.21 5.83
N GLN A 124 23.34 6.25 6.62
CA GLN A 124 22.03 6.91 6.66
C GLN A 124 21.99 8.12 5.74
N ILE A 125 20.81 8.31 5.14
CA ILE A 125 20.45 9.48 4.33
C ILE A 125 19.06 9.95 4.73
N ALA A 126 18.74 11.21 4.45
CA ALA A 126 17.42 11.76 4.70
C ALA A 126 16.33 10.87 4.07
N GLY A 127 15.31 10.47 4.84
CA GLY A 127 14.21 9.64 4.34
C GLY A 127 14.45 8.12 4.45
N CYS A 128 15.68 7.67 4.72
CA CYS A 128 15.96 6.33 5.24
C CYS A 128 15.94 6.38 6.80
N CYS A 129 16.12 5.29 7.55
CA CYS A 129 16.27 3.90 7.17
C CYS A 129 15.18 3.15 7.94
N LYS A 130 14.10 2.78 7.25
CA LYS A 130 12.83 2.38 7.87
C LYS A 130 12.49 0.91 7.62
N GLY A 131 13.47 0.11 7.22
CA GLY A 131 13.25 -1.30 6.88
C GLY A 131 12.25 -1.50 5.75
N GLY A 132 12.08 -0.48 4.89
CA GLY A 132 11.20 -0.49 3.74
C GLY A 132 9.73 -0.25 4.08
N VAL A 133 9.43 0.21 5.29
CA VAL A 133 8.07 0.66 5.65
C VAL A 133 7.75 1.97 4.94
N LEU A 134 6.60 2.01 4.26
CA LEU A 134 6.05 3.22 3.64
C LEU A 134 4.61 3.42 4.10
N LEU A 135 4.39 4.46 4.91
CA LEU A 135 3.05 4.82 5.36
C LEU A 135 2.30 5.62 4.29
N THR A 136 1.02 5.89 4.52
CA THR A 136 0.28 6.87 3.71
C THR A 136 0.68 8.28 4.12
N GLN A 137 0.50 9.25 3.23
CA GLN A 137 0.73 10.66 3.56
C GLN A 137 -0.19 11.16 4.69
N LEU A 138 -1.39 10.57 4.81
CA LEU A 138 -2.34 10.88 5.88
C LEU A 138 -1.78 10.48 7.26
N GLN A 139 -1.12 9.32 7.35
CA GLN A 139 -0.54 8.86 8.62
C GLN A 139 0.69 9.66 9.01
N ASP A 140 1.64 9.85 8.08
CA ASP A 140 2.89 10.58 8.30
C ASP A 140 3.59 10.87 6.96
N ALA A 141 3.57 12.14 6.53
CA ALA A 141 4.18 12.58 5.28
C ALA A 141 5.70 12.35 5.19
N ARG A 142 6.42 12.27 6.32
CA ARG A 142 7.86 11.96 6.33
C ARG A 142 8.10 10.46 6.23
N LYS A 143 7.17 9.65 6.74
CA LYS A 143 7.26 8.19 6.62
C LYS A 143 6.66 7.64 5.32
N SER A 144 5.94 8.44 4.55
CA SER A 144 5.40 8.06 3.24
C SER A 144 6.42 8.06 2.11
N THR A 145 7.65 8.55 2.34
CA THR A 145 8.72 8.59 1.34
C THR A 145 9.96 7.86 1.84
N ALA A 146 10.62 7.08 0.99
CA ALA A 146 11.94 6.51 1.26
C ALA A 146 12.94 7.02 0.23
N GLU A 147 14.21 7.12 0.60
CA GLU A 147 15.23 7.67 -0.26
C GLU A 147 16.56 6.94 -0.05
N PHE A 148 17.28 6.72 -1.14
CA PHE A 148 18.62 6.17 -1.12
C PHE A 148 19.47 6.76 -2.24
N GLN A 149 20.77 6.83 -2.01
CA GLN A 149 21.73 7.23 -3.03
C GLN A 149 22.32 5.98 -3.68
N ILE A 150 22.59 6.05 -4.97
CA ILE A 150 23.21 4.99 -5.75
C ILE A 150 24.31 5.55 -6.67
N ALA A 151 25.49 4.93 -6.63
CA ALA A 151 26.54 5.16 -7.61
C ALA A 151 26.49 4.05 -8.67
N VAL A 152 26.24 4.43 -9.92
CA VAL A 152 26.09 3.52 -11.06
C VAL A 152 27.34 3.61 -11.93
N GLY A 153 27.94 2.46 -12.22
CA GLY A 153 29.09 2.31 -13.11
C GLY A 153 28.74 1.69 -14.45
N ASN A 154 29.70 1.67 -15.38
CA ASN A 154 29.52 1.22 -16.77
C ASN A 154 28.29 1.83 -17.46
N ALA A 155 27.95 3.07 -17.11
CA ALA A 155 26.80 3.81 -17.61
C ALA A 155 27.23 5.00 -18.46
N GLY A 156 26.26 5.66 -19.08
CA GLY A 156 26.53 6.93 -19.77
C GLY A 156 26.91 8.04 -18.79
N THR A 157 27.83 8.91 -19.20
CA THR A 157 28.33 10.05 -18.41
C THR A 157 27.78 11.40 -18.89
N THR A 158 26.76 11.38 -19.74
CA THR A 158 26.08 12.59 -20.24
C THR A 158 24.58 12.34 -20.37
N LYS A 159 23.79 13.42 -20.45
CA LYS A 159 22.32 13.33 -20.66
C LYS A 159 21.92 12.57 -21.93
N LYS A 160 22.80 12.52 -22.94
CA LYS A 160 22.55 11.82 -24.22
C LYS A 160 22.93 10.34 -24.16
N THR A 161 23.94 9.99 -23.35
CA THR A 161 24.49 8.63 -23.29
C THR A 161 23.88 7.77 -22.20
N VAL A 162 23.33 8.37 -21.14
CA VAL A 162 22.59 7.64 -20.10
C VAL A 162 21.38 6.96 -20.71
N GLN A 163 21.24 5.67 -20.44
CA GLN A 163 20.03 4.92 -20.74
C GLN A 163 19.28 4.61 -19.46
N MET A 164 17.99 4.95 -19.44
CA MET A 164 17.13 4.66 -18.28
C MET A 164 16.95 3.14 -18.14
N PRO A 165 16.97 2.60 -16.90
CA PRO A 165 16.65 1.21 -16.67
C PRO A 165 15.24 0.85 -17.15
N LYS A 166 15.02 -0.44 -17.38
CA LYS A 166 13.75 -1.01 -17.87
C LYS A 166 13.19 -2.00 -16.85
N ASN A 167 11.94 -2.39 -17.04
CA ASN A 167 11.31 -3.49 -16.29
C ASN A 167 11.36 -3.31 -14.77
N TYR A 168 10.96 -2.13 -14.29
CA TYR A 168 10.82 -1.90 -12.85
C TYR A 168 9.74 -2.81 -12.28
N THR A 169 10.04 -3.44 -11.15
CA THR A 169 9.11 -4.27 -10.40
C THR A 169 9.22 -3.90 -8.93
N LEU A 170 8.10 -3.48 -8.35
CA LEU A 170 8.01 -3.19 -6.92
C LEU A 170 7.21 -4.31 -6.25
N THR A 171 7.86 -5.00 -5.32
CA THR A 171 7.24 -6.07 -4.54
C THR A 171 7.13 -5.66 -3.08
N VAL A 172 6.01 -6.02 -2.46
CA VAL A 172 5.70 -5.71 -1.06
C VAL A 172 5.15 -6.94 -0.37
N PRO A 173 5.10 -6.99 0.96
CA PRO A 173 4.42 -8.08 1.67
C PRO A 173 2.94 -8.10 1.28
N GLY A 174 2.42 -9.26 0.87
CA GLY A 174 1.01 -9.42 0.51
C GLY A 174 0.63 -8.98 -0.91
N GLY A 175 1.56 -8.43 -1.72
CA GLY A 175 1.19 -7.96 -3.06
C GLY A 175 2.36 -7.61 -3.99
N ARG A 176 2.02 -7.31 -5.24
CA ARG A 176 2.95 -6.81 -6.25
C ARG A 176 2.38 -5.53 -6.86
N TYR A 177 3.27 -4.69 -7.38
CA TYR A 177 2.91 -3.52 -8.15
C TYR A 177 3.41 -3.70 -9.58
N SER A 178 2.59 -3.25 -10.53
CA SER A 178 2.98 -3.10 -11.91
C SER A 178 3.47 -1.68 -12.14
N CYS A 179 4.70 -1.54 -12.61
CA CYS A 179 5.34 -0.25 -12.83
C CYS A 179 5.35 0.14 -14.30
N SER A 180 5.18 1.43 -14.58
CA SER A 180 5.30 1.98 -15.92
C SER A 180 6.75 1.91 -16.44
N THR A 181 6.93 2.21 -17.72
CA THR A 181 8.26 2.56 -18.23
C THR A 181 8.73 3.88 -17.60
N ALA A 182 10.06 4.06 -17.53
CA ALA A 182 10.66 5.29 -17.05
C ALA A 182 10.40 6.42 -18.05
N LYS A 183 9.91 7.56 -17.55
CA LYS A 183 9.64 8.76 -18.34
C LYS A 183 10.48 9.92 -17.83
N ILE A 184 11.19 10.58 -18.73
CA ILE A 184 11.94 11.81 -18.40
C ILE A 184 10.94 12.90 -18.01
N VAL A 185 11.21 13.57 -16.89
CA VAL A 185 10.41 14.69 -16.37
C VAL A 185 11.30 15.91 -16.15
N ARG A 186 10.71 17.04 -15.75
CA ARG A 186 11.47 18.24 -15.40
C ARG A 186 12.49 17.90 -14.30
N PRO A 187 13.76 18.35 -14.41
CA PRO A 187 14.75 18.09 -13.38
C PRO A 187 14.30 18.59 -12.00
N THR A 188 14.46 17.75 -10.99
CA THR A 188 14.13 18.07 -9.60
C THR A 188 15.02 19.20 -9.10
N GLN A 189 14.42 20.14 -8.37
CA GLN A 189 15.14 21.21 -7.69
C GLN A 189 15.30 20.84 -6.20
N PHE A 190 16.51 21.05 -5.68
CA PHE A 190 16.86 20.78 -4.29
C PHE A 190 17.22 22.10 -3.63
N LEU A 191 16.49 22.41 -2.56
CA LEU A 191 16.79 23.53 -1.70
C LEU A 191 17.78 23.06 -0.63
N SER A 192 18.88 23.80 -0.51
CA SER A 192 19.87 23.61 0.57
C SER A 192 19.23 23.75 1.96
N PRO A 193 19.81 23.10 3.00
CA PRO A 193 19.26 23.17 4.36
C PRO A 193 19.12 24.59 4.92
N ASP A 194 20.03 25.50 4.55
CA ASP A 194 20.00 26.93 4.94
C ASP A 194 19.00 27.76 4.11
N ARG A 195 18.36 27.14 3.10
CA ARG A 195 17.41 27.73 2.15
C ARG A 195 17.98 28.82 1.25
N ARG A 196 19.30 28.93 1.12
CA ARG A 196 19.94 30.02 0.36
C ARG A 196 20.36 29.62 -1.06
N ARG A 197 20.56 28.33 -1.29
CA ARG A 197 20.99 27.77 -2.57
C ARG A 197 19.97 26.79 -3.12
N ILE A 198 19.60 26.98 -4.38
CA ILE A 198 18.83 26.00 -5.17
C ILE A 198 19.82 25.29 -6.10
N THR A 199 19.85 23.97 -6.03
CA THR A 199 20.54 23.11 -7.01
C THR A 199 19.50 22.31 -7.77
N GLN A 200 19.90 21.68 -8.88
CA GLN A 200 18.99 20.84 -9.66
C GLN A 200 19.68 19.56 -10.09
N ALA A 201 18.89 18.49 -10.22
CA ALA A 201 19.35 17.29 -10.88
C ALA A 201 19.80 17.60 -12.32
N LEU A 202 20.77 16.87 -12.82
CA LEU A 202 21.19 16.94 -14.21
C LEU A 202 20.10 16.36 -15.12
N MET A 203 19.43 15.31 -14.65
CA MET A 203 18.33 14.61 -15.32
C MET A 203 17.45 13.94 -14.27
N THR A 204 16.13 13.99 -14.49
CA THR A 204 15.17 13.27 -13.64
C THR A 204 14.26 12.42 -14.50
N TRP A 205 14.02 11.17 -14.08
CA TRP A 205 12.94 10.36 -14.62
C TRP A 205 12.06 9.78 -13.52
N GLN A 206 10.84 9.47 -13.91
CA GLN A 206 9.80 8.97 -13.03
C GLN A 206 9.28 7.62 -13.52
N VAL A 207 8.97 6.74 -12.57
CA VAL A 207 8.29 5.46 -12.78
C VAL A 207 7.10 5.41 -11.84
N VAL A 208 5.92 5.10 -12.36
CA VAL A 208 4.68 5.02 -11.56
C VAL A 208 4.29 3.56 -11.40
N CYS A 209 4.25 3.09 -10.15
CA CYS A 209 3.88 1.73 -9.78
C CYS A 209 2.45 1.70 -9.21
N ARG A 210 1.57 0.93 -9.83
CA ARG A 210 0.19 0.73 -9.38
C ARG A 210 0.01 -0.65 -8.76
N HIS A 211 -0.76 -0.71 -7.68
CA HIS A 211 -0.99 -1.97 -6.97
C HIS A 211 -1.78 -2.93 -7.87
N THR A 212 -1.29 -4.16 -7.98
CA THR A 212 -1.97 -5.23 -8.71
C THR A 212 -2.31 -6.35 -7.72
N PRO A 213 -3.61 -6.56 -7.41
CA PRO A 213 -4.02 -7.64 -6.53
C PRO A 213 -3.58 -9.00 -7.09
N PRO A 214 -3.06 -9.91 -6.27
CA PRO A 214 -2.72 -11.25 -6.71
C PRO A 214 -3.95 -12.03 -7.22
N ARG A 215 -3.74 -12.93 -8.19
CA ARG A 215 -4.78 -13.87 -8.63
C ARG A 215 -5.19 -14.78 -7.46
N GLY A 216 -6.49 -14.97 -7.27
CA GLY A 216 -7.01 -15.75 -6.13
C GLY A 216 -6.84 -15.01 -4.79
N TYR A 217 -6.94 -13.68 -4.81
CA TYR A 217 -6.85 -12.82 -3.63
C TYR A 217 -7.71 -13.36 -2.48
N LYS A 218 -7.06 -13.56 -1.33
CA LYS A 218 -7.68 -14.01 -0.10
C LYS A 218 -7.67 -12.83 0.87
N PRO A 219 -8.80 -12.47 1.48
CA PRO A 219 -8.84 -11.36 2.39
C PRO A 219 -7.93 -11.67 3.59
N PRO A 220 -7.08 -10.73 4.05
CA PRO A 220 -6.20 -10.94 5.20
C PRO A 220 -6.93 -10.73 6.54
N CYS A 221 -8.18 -10.29 6.49
CA CYS A 221 -8.98 -9.92 7.64
C CYS A 221 -10.45 -10.28 7.44
N CYS A 222 -11.19 -10.41 8.53
CA CYS A 222 -12.64 -10.52 8.52
C CYS A 222 -13.28 -9.55 9.52
N VAL A 223 -14.54 -9.23 9.27
CA VAL A 223 -15.35 -8.37 10.12
C VAL A 223 -16.44 -9.20 10.81
N SER A 224 -16.57 -9.04 12.13
CA SER A 224 -17.67 -9.57 12.94
C SER A 224 -18.47 -8.43 13.57
N LEU A 225 -19.73 -8.71 13.91
CA LEU A 225 -20.61 -7.75 14.56
C LEU A 225 -21.06 -8.29 15.92
N SER A 226 -21.17 -7.40 16.90
CA SER A 226 -21.73 -7.72 18.20
C SER A 226 -22.52 -6.55 18.79
N SER A 227 -23.29 -6.78 19.85
CA SER A 227 -23.92 -5.70 20.62
C SER A 227 -24.05 -6.05 22.10
N ASP A 228 -24.17 -5.02 22.94
CA ASP A 228 -24.53 -5.15 24.36
C ASP A 228 -25.86 -5.90 24.58
N ARG A 229 -26.74 -5.88 23.57
CA ARG A 229 -28.05 -6.54 23.59
C ARG A 229 -27.99 -8.01 23.15
N GLY A 230 -26.79 -8.59 23.08
CA GLY A 230 -26.58 -10.02 22.79
C GLY A 230 -26.52 -10.40 21.31
N LEU A 231 -26.53 -9.43 20.38
CA LEU A 231 -26.27 -9.73 18.97
C LEU A 231 -24.84 -10.27 18.82
N LYS A 232 -24.66 -11.37 18.08
CA LYS A 232 -23.33 -11.90 17.74
C LYS A 232 -23.36 -12.50 16.35
N ILE A 233 -22.76 -11.80 15.39
CA ILE A 233 -22.59 -12.25 14.02
C ILE A 233 -21.08 -12.46 13.81
N PRO A 234 -20.58 -13.71 13.93
CA PRO A 234 -19.16 -13.98 13.78
C PRO A 234 -18.70 -13.79 12.33
N CYS A 235 -17.39 -13.75 12.12
CA CYS A 235 -16.83 -13.89 10.78
C CYS A 235 -17.30 -15.19 10.12
N GLY A 236 -17.55 -15.16 8.82
CA GLY A 236 -17.92 -16.34 8.05
C GLY A 236 -16.87 -17.44 8.16
N THR A 237 -17.32 -18.70 8.21
CA THR A 237 -16.43 -19.86 8.19
C THR A 237 -15.54 -19.80 6.94
N CYS A 238 -14.24 -20.04 7.13
CA CYS A 238 -13.22 -20.01 6.08
C CYS A 238 -13.07 -18.69 5.33
N ALA A 239 -13.49 -17.55 5.91
CA ALA A 239 -13.44 -16.23 5.28
C ALA A 239 -12.08 -15.88 4.66
N CYS A 240 -10.96 -16.19 5.32
CA CYS A 240 -9.62 -15.82 4.86
C CYS A 240 -8.81 -16.97 4.25
N ASN A 241 -9.41 -18.18 4.14
CA ASN A 241 -8.94 -19.41 3.49
C ASN A 241 -8.82 -20.62 4.43
N CYS A 242 -9.59 -21.67 4.13
CA CYS A 242 -9.35 -23.03 4.62
C CYS A 242 -8.71 -23.89 3.52
N LYS A 243 -7.98 -24.94 3.89
CA LYS A 243 -7.57 -25.97 2.93
C LYS A 243 -8.59 -27.11 3.02
N PRO A 244 -9.04 -27.71 1.90
CA PRO A 244 -10.09 -28.75 1.89
C PRO A 244 -9.83 -30.00 2.75
N SER A 245 -8.62 -30.17 3.31
CA SER A 245 -8.25 -31.24 4.24
C SER A 245 -8.02 -30.68 5.65
N ASP A 246 -9.11 -30.37 6.33
CA ASP A 246 -9.21 -29.56 7.56
C ASP A 246 -8.68 -30.17 8.87
N ALA A 247 -7.67 -31.05 8.81
CA ALA A 247 -6.90 -31.46 10.00
C ALA A 247 -5.48 -30.85 10.06
N ARG A 248 -4.93 -30.36 8.94
CA ARG A 248 -3.55 -29.80 8.89
C ARG A 248 -3.49 -28.27 8.84
N SER A 249 -4.59 -27.59 8.54
CA SER A 249 -4.71 -26.12 8.57
C SER A 249 -4.47 -25.55 9.98
N CYS A 250 -4.78 -26.36 10.99
CA CYS A 250 -4.66 -26.04 12.40
C CYS A 250 -3.58 -26.85 13.14
N ALA A 251 -2.47 -27.13 12.47
CA ALA A 251 -1.32 -27.74 13.12
C ALA A 251 -0.81 -26.87 14.30
N PRO A 252 -0.20 -27.48 15.34
CA PRO A 252 0.32 -26.76 16.52
C PRO A 252 1.29 -25.61 16.18
N LYS A 253 1.94 -25.68 15.00
CA LYS A 253 2.89 -24.69 14.48
C LYS A 253 2.28 -23.73 13.44
N SER A 254 0.96 -23.63 13.34
CA SER A 254 0.33 -22.69 12.40
C SER A 254 0.80 -21.25 12.66
N PRO A 255 1.07 -20.43 11.63
CA PRO A 255 1.43 -19.04 11.83
C PRO A 255 0.29 -18.17 12.36
N VAL A 256 -0.96 -18.66 12.31
CA VAL A 256 -2.17 -17.93 12.73
C VAL A 256 -2.92 -18.76 13.78
N GLN A 257 -3.64 -18.09 14.69
CA GLN A 257 -4.55 -18.74 15.63
C GLN A 257 -5.64 -19.51 14.88
N CYS A 258 -5.93 -20.71 15.39
CA CYS A 258 -7.01 -21.52 14.86
C CYS A 258 -8.36 -20.96 15.28
N THR A 259 -9.11 -20.51 14.28
CA THR A 259 -10.50 -20.06 14.38
C THR A 259 -11.27 -20.56 13.17
N ASN A 260 -12.60 -20.60 13.24
CA ASN A 260 -13.42 -21.06 12.13
C ASN A 260 -13.24 -20.23 10.84
N HIS A 261 -12.81 -18.97 10.95
CA HIS A 261 -12.64 -18.06 9.82
C HIS A 261 -11.19 -18.04 9.26
N MET A 262 -10.21 -18.57 10.00
CA MET A 262 -8.79 -18.68 9.62
C MET A 262 -8.15 -17.35 9.16
N CYS A 263 -8.58 -16.23 9.71
CA CYS A 263 -8.06 -14.90 9.35
C CYS A 263 -6.89 -14.49 10.24
N PRO A 264 -5.77 -13.99 9.67
CA PRO A 264 -4.69 -13.37 10.42
C PRO A 264 -5.15 -12.18 11.28
N VAL A 265 -6.14 -11.42 10.82
CA VAL A 265 -6.69 -10.27 11.54
C VAL A 265 -8.21 -10.42 11.67
N SER A 266 -8.73 -10.10 12.85
CA SER A 266 -10.16 -10.09 13.13
C SER A 266 -10.58 -8.71 13.62
N ILE A 267 -11.61 -8.13 13.00
CA ILE A 267 -12.13 -6.81 13.34
C ILE A 267 -13.55 -6.99 13.86
N ASN A 268 -13.77 -6.73 15.14
CA ASN A 268 -15.10 -6.77 15.73
C ASN A 268 -15.68 -5.36 15.84
N TRP A 269 -16.89 -5.19 15.32
CA TRP A 269 -17.71 -4.00 15.46
C TRP A 269 -18.78 -4.26 16.52
N HIS A 270 -18.62 -3.63 17.68
CA HIS A 270 -19.51 -3.82 18.81
C HIS A 270 -20.43 -2.61 18.99
N LEU A 271 -21.74 -2.78 18.78
CA LEU A 271 -22.73 -1.74 18.99
C LEU A 271 -22.99 -1.54 20.49
N LEU A 272 -22.68 -0.34 20.97
CA LEU A 272 -22.93 0.06 22.35
C LEU A 272 -24.41 0.42 22.54
N SER A 273 -24.97 0.08 23.70
CA SER A 273 -26.36 0.42 24.06
C SER A 273 -26.59 1.91 24.21
N ARG A 274 -25.53 2.67 24.48
CA ARG A 274 -25.60 4.13 24.62
C ARG A 274 -25.93 4.79 23.28
N SER A 275 -26.88 5.71 23.29
CA SER A 275 -27.26 6.51 22.13
C SER A 275 -27.78 7.87 22.55
N LYS A 276 -27.60 8.88 21.70
CA LYS A 276 -28.05 10.26 21.92
C LYS A 276 -28.69 10.75 20.62
N GLY A 277 -30.01 10.85 20.60
CA GLY A 277 -30.75 11.20 19.38
C GLY A 277 -30.47 10.23 18.23
N SER A 278 -30.01 10.77 17.10
CA SER A 278 -29.59 10.08 15.89
C SER A 278 -28.20 9.45 15.96
N VAL A 279 -27.45 9.65 17.05
CA VAL A 279 -26.06 9.18 17.16
C VAL A 279 -25.98 7.79 17.79
N ARG A 280 -25.20 6.91 17.17
CA ARG A 280 -24.85 5.57 17.66
C ARG A 280 -23.35 5.44 17.83
N TRP A 281 -22.92 4.70 18.84
CA TRP A 281 -21.51 4.42 19.11
C TRP A 281 -21.18 2.95 18.91
N PHE A 282 -20.00 2.70 18.39
CA PHE A 282 -19.44 1.38 18.17
C PHE A 282 -18.05 1.29 18.80
N GLU A 283 -17.81 0.28 19.64
CA GLU A 283 -16.45 -0.11 19.99
C GLU A 283 -15.89 -1.00 18.87
N VAL A 284 -14.87 -0.53 18.18
CA VAL A 284 -14.14 -1.29 17.17
C VAL A 284 -12.91 -1.92 17.82
N SER A 285 -12.84 -3.25 17.76
CA SER A 285 -11.70 -4.03 18.27
C SER A 285 -10.98 -4.72 17.12
N ILE A 286 -9.71 -4.38 16.88
CA ILE A 286 -8.84 -5.06 15.91
C ILE A 286 -7.96 -6.04 16.66
N SER A 287 -7.99 -7.32 16.30
CA SER A 287 -7.18 -8.37 16.90
C SER A 287 -6.23 -8.99 15.88
N ASN A 288 -4.94 -8.99 16.19
CA ASN A 288 -3.90 -9.69 15.46
C ASN A 288 -3.81 -11.14 15.95
N LEU A 289 -4.27 -12.06 15.10
CA LEU A 289 -4.24 -13.51 15.34
C LEU A 289 -2.98 -14.16 14.74
N ASN A 290 -2.10 -13.37 14.12
CA ASN A 290 -0.83 -13.85 13.58
C ASN A 290 0.25 -13.90 14.66
N ARG A 291 0.96 -15.03 14.76
CA ARG A 291 2.03 -15.25 15.76
C ARG A 291 3.37 -14.62 15.38
N ARG A 292 3.53 -14.17 14.13
CA ARG A 292 4.81 -13.65 13.61
C ARG A 292 4.68 -12.22 13.09
N ALA A 293 3.55 -11.87 12.50
CA ALA A 293 3.37 -10.54 11.91
C ALA A 293 3.15 -9.49 13.00
N ASN A 294 3.79 -8.35 12.80
CA ASN A 294 3.58 -7.13 13.57
C ASN A 294 2.94 -6.10 12.64
N TYR A 295 1.87 -5.45 13.10
CA TYR A 295 1.25 -4.34 12.38
C TYR A 295 1.47 -3.05 13.18
N THR A 296 2.71 -2.57 13.13
CA THR A 296 3.07 -1.22 13.58
C THR A 296 2.58 -0.22 12.54
N ASP A 297 1.73 0.75 12.91
CA ASP A 297 1.09 1.68 11.97
C ASP A 297 -0.05 1.10 11.14
N TRP A 298 -0.87 0.25 11.76
CA TRP A 298 -2.10 -0.21 11.10
C TRP A 298 -3.00 0.97 10.70
N ILE A 299 -3.70 0.79 9.60
CA ILE A 299 -4.70 1.72 9.08
C ILE A 299 -5.95 0.94 8.68
N LEU A 300 -7.11 1.53 8.97
CA LEU A 300 -8.40 1.05 8.53
C LEU A 300 -9.05 2.08 7.62
N MET A 301 -9.61 1.62 6.51
CA MET A 301 -10.52 2.42 5.70
C MET A 301 -11.90 1.76 5.73
N ILE A 302 -12.91 2.56 6.02
CA ILE A 302 -14.26 2.11 6.32
C ILE A 302 -15.19 2.87 5.38
N GLN A 303 -16.01 2.16 4.62
CA GLN A 303 -16.98 2.77 3.72
C GLN A 303 -18.40 2.61 4.28
N HIS A 304 -19.01 3.71 4.71
CA HIS A 304 -20.35 3.70 5.29
C HIS A 304 -21.40 4.01 4.22
N PRO A 305 -22.66 3.57 4.43
CA PRO A 305 -23.78 4.05 3.66
C PRO A 305 -23.87 5.58 3.69
N VAL A 306 -24.22 6.20 2.56
CA VAL A 306 -24.34 7.68 2.43
C VAL A 306 -25.34 8.29 3.43
N ALA A 307 -26.33 7.51 3.86
CA ALA A 307 -27.32 7.92 4.86
C ALA A 307 -26.77 8.01 6.31
N GLN A 308 -25.52 7.58 6.53
CA GLN A 308 -24.80 7.71 7.79
C GLN A 308 -23.65 8.70 7.59
N LYS A 309 -23.54 9.67 8.50
CA LYS A 309 -22.41 10.60 8.56
C LYS A 309 -21.55 10.21 9.74
N PHE A 310 -20.24 10.06 9.52
CA PHE A 310 -19.32 9.92 10.63
C PHE A 310 -19.32 11.18 11.48
N ALA A 311 -19.40 10.99 12.80
CA ALA A 311 -19.38 12.07 13.76
C ALA A 311 -17.98 12.23 14.36
N SER A 312 -17.43 11.18 14.95
CA SER A 312 -16.10 11.21 15.58
C SER A 312 -15.53 9.81 15.80
N ALA A 313 -14.21 9.73 16.01
CA ALA A 313 -13.56 8.57 16.60
C ALA A 313 -12.57 9.01 17.68
N ASP A 314 -12.37 8.19 18.70
CA ASP A 314 -11.36 8.39 19.76
C ASP A 314 -9.96 7.87 19.33
N THR A 315 -9.67 7.96 18.03
CA THR A 315 -8.38 7.62 17.41
C THR A 315 -8.05 8.64 16.32
N ASN A 316 -6.87 8.56 15.69
CA ASN A 316 -6.60 9.42 14.54
C ASN A 316 -7.54 9.06 13.39
N TYR A 317 -8.19 10.06 12.79
CA TYR A 317 -9.08 9.85 11.66
C TYR A 317 -8.99 10.98 10.63
N TRP A 318 -9.42 10.67 9.41
CA TRP A 318 -9.61 11.61 8.31
C TRP A 318 -10.79 11.18 7.46
N SER A 319 -11.70 12.11 7.16
CA SER A 319 -12.83 11.88 6.27
C SER A 319 -12.45 12.24 4.83
N LEU A 320 -12.54 11.27 3.92
CA LEU A 320 -12.24 11.52 2.50
C LEU A 320 -13.39 12.28 1.81
N PRO A 321 -13.10 13.07 0.76
CA PRO A 321 -14.13 13.86 0.07
C PRO A 321 -15.26 13.00 -0.52
N PRO A 322 -16.53 13.48 -0.54
CA PRO A 322 -17.71 12.68 -0.86
C PRO A 322 -17.77 12.08 -2.27
N LYS A 323 -16.90 12.51 -3.19
CA LYS A 323 -16.90 12.09 -4.61
C LYS A 323 -16.68 10.58 -4.80
N LEU A 324 -16.20 9.89 -3.76
CA LEU A 324 -15.96 8.45 -3.76
C LEU A 324 -16.99 7.67 -2.90
N GLY A 325 -17.86 8.36 -2.14
CA GLY A 325 -18.70 7.81 -1.08
C GLY A 325 -18.22 8.26 0.32
N SER A 326 -19.05 8.10 1.36
CA SER A 326 -18.64 8.39 2.74
C SER A 326 -17.56 7.37 3.18
N MET A 327 -16.31 7.82 3.28
CA MET A 327 -15.12 6.99 3.51
C MET A 327 -14.25 7.47 4.67
N GLU A 328 -14.35 6.72 5.75
CA GLU A 328 -13.69 6.83 7.02
C GLU A 328 -12.25 6.29 6.99
N VAL A 329 -11.19 7.10 7.03
CA VAL A 329 -9.83 6.56 7.28
C VAL A 329 -9.47 6.74 8.74
N VAL A 330 -9.10 5.66 9.44
CA VAL A 330 -8.71 5.67 10.86
C VAL A 330 -7.41 4.91 11.08
N TRP A 331 -6.56 5.36 12.00
CA TRP A 331 -5.31 4.70 12.36
C TRP A 331 -4.97 4.93 13.83
N GLY A 332 -4.09 4.09 14.37
CA GLY A 332 -3.78 4.12 15.80
C GLY A 332 -3.02 5.36 16.26
N ILE A 333 -3.22 5.73 17.53
CA ILE A 333 -2.53 6.83 18.21
C ILE A 333 -1.16 6.36 18.71
N LYS A 334 -0.12 7.17 18.47
CA LYS A 334 1.25 6.88 18.92
C LYS A 334 1.27 6.63 20.43
N HIS A 335 1.94 5.57 20.87
CA HIS A 335 2.05 5.12 22.26
C HIS A 335 0.78 4.56 22.92
N TYR A 336 -0.40 4.68 22.31
CA TYR A 336 -1.65 4.14 22.84
C TYR A 336 -2.14 2.92 22.04
N SER A 337 -2.48 3.12 20.75
CA SER A 337 -3.11 2.10 19.90
C SER A 337 -2.39 1.86 18.57
N ARG A 338 -1.27 2.54 18.28
CA ARG A 338 -0.53 2.48 17.00
C ARG A 338 0.05 1.10 16.64
N GLY A 339 0.28 0.21 17.60
CA GLY A 339 0.94 -1.07 17.39
C GLY A 339 0.05 -2.27 17.69
N LEU A 340 -0.10 -3.17 16.72
CA LEU A 340 -0.69 -4.50 16.89
C LEU A 340 0.42 -5.54 16.84
N GLY A 341 0.95 -5.89 18.02
CA GLY A 341 1.99 -6.89 18.18
C GLY A 341 1.51 -8.30 17.81
N PRO A 342 2.43 -9.27 17.68
CA PRO A 342 2.08 -10.66 17.42
C PRO A 342 1.17 -11.23 18.51
N LEU A 343 0.39 -12.26 18.15
CA LEU A 343 -0.45 -12.98 19.10
C LEU A 343 0.39 -13.48 20.30
N GLY A 344 -0.08 -13.19 21.52
CA GLY A 344 0.62 -13.53 22.77
C GLY A 344 1.56 -12.44 23.30
N SER A 345 1.77 -11.35 22.56
CA SER A 345 2.62 -10.22 23.00
C SER A 345 1.98 -9.31 24.06
N GLY A 346 0.72 -9.54 24.45
CA GLY A 346 -0.06 -8.63 25.31
C GLY A 346 -0.50 -7.33 24.63
N ARG A 347 -0.05 -7.07 23.39
CA ARG A 347 -0.42 -5.89 22.57
C ARG A 347 -1.00 -6.30 21.21
N SER A 348 -1.65 -7.46 21.16
CA SER A 348 -2.24 -8.00 19.93
C SER A 348 -3.61 -7.43 19.59
N THR A 349 -4.16 -6.55 20.43
CA THR A 349 -5.49 -5.97 20.24
C THR A 349 -5.44 -4.45 20.37
N ALA A 350 -6.10 -3.75 19.45
CA ALA A 350 -6.36 -2.32 19.50
C ALA A 350 -7.87 -2.09 19.60
N LYS A 351 -8.28 -1.19 20.49
CA LYS A 351 -9.68 -0.82 20.70
C LYS A 351 -9.85 0.69 20.59
N PHE A 352 -10.95 1.11 19.99
CA PHE A 352 -11.31 2.51 19.82
C PHE A 352 -12.82 2.61 19.56
N GLU A 353 -13.45 3.68 19.97
CA GLU A 353 -14.85 4.00 19.75
C GLU A 353 -15.05 4.91 18.53
N ILE A 354 -16.02 4.57 17.68
CA ILE A 354 -16.48 5.40 16.57
C ILE A 354 -17.94 5.76 16.78
N SER A 355 -18.33 6.99 16.44
CA SER A 355 -19.72 7.41 16.40
C SER A 355 -20.16 7.80 14.99
N TYR A 356 -21.40 7.43 14.68
CA TYR A 356 -22.08 7.80 13.45
C TYR A 356 -23.39 8.50 13.79
N GLU A 357 -23.76 9.46 12.97
CA GLU A 357 -25.08 10.07 12.97
C GLU A 357 -25.88 9.53 11.78
N GLY A 358 -27.10 9.03 12.03
CA GLY A 358 -27.93 8.44 10.99
C GLY A 358 -29.41 8.60 11.23
N SER A 359 -30.20 8.52 10.16
CA SER A 359 -31.66 8.60 10.27
C SER A 359 -32.26 7.36 10.96
N PRO A 360 -33.27 7.53 11.82
CA PRO A 360 -33.97 6.40 12.45
C PRO A 360 -34.48 5.39 11.40
N GLY A 361 -34.28 4.09 11.64
CA GLY A 361 -34.74 3.01 10.75
C GLY A 361 -33.90 2.74 9.50
N LYS A 362 -32.86 3.55 9.21
CA LYS A 362 -31.94 3.36 8.07
C LYS A 362 -30.50 3.09 8.50
N TRP A 363 -30.34 2.26 9.54
CA TRP A 363 -29.04 1.84 10.03
C TRP A 363 -28.58 0.57 9.31
N ASN A 364 -27.51 0.69 8.53
CA ASN A 364 -26.84 -0.47 7.93
C ASN A 364 -25.38 -0.48 8.38
N PHE A 365 -24.80 -1.67 8.53
CA PHE A 365 -23.37 -1.79 8.81
C PHE A 365 -22.56 -1.36 7.58
N SER A 366 -21.37 -0.82 7.83
CA SER A 366 -20.39 -0.52 6.78
C SER A 366 -20.18 -1.76 5.92
N SER A 367 -20.36 -1.61 4.61
CA SER A 367 -20.31 -2.72 3.67
C SER A 367 -18.91 -2.98 3.14
N ASN A 368 -17.94 -2.11 3.41
CA ASN A 368 -16.54 -2.35 3.05
C ASN A 368 -15.59 -1.82 4.12
N VAL A 369 -14.79 -2.73 4.67
CA VAL A 369 -13.68 -2.42 5.58
C VAL A 369 -12.39 -2.92 4.95
N PHE A 370 -11.35 -2.08 4.95
CA PHE A 370 -10.02 -2.38 4.44
C PHE A 370 -9.01 -2.23 5.57
N PHE A 371 -8.13 -3.21 5.72
CA PHE A 371 -7.04 -3.19 6.68
C PHE A 371 -5.71 -3.11 5.94
N ASN A 372 -4.92 -2.06 6.19
CA ASN A 372 -3.65 -1.79 5.49
C ASN A 372 -3.79 -1.77 3.95
N GLY A 373 -4.95 -1.35 3.44
CA GLY A 373 -5.28 -1.34 2.01
C GLY A 373 -5.99 -2.60 1.51
N ASP A 374 -6.03 -3.66 2.29
CA ASP A 374 -6.59 -4.94 1.87
C ASP A 374 -8.03 -5.13 2.35
N ARG A 375 -8.92 -5.53 1.43
CA ARG A 375 -10.35 -5.68 1.73
C ARG A 375 -10.57 -6.86 2.68
N CYS A 376 -11.29 -6.61 3.77
CA CYS A 376 -11.71 -7.64 4.70
C CYS A 376 -12.96 -8.38 4.19
N ALA A 377 -13.11 -9.64 4.61
CA ALA A 377 -14.36 -10.37 4.43
C ALA A 377 -15.46 -9.77 5.31
N ASN A 378 -16.60 -9.47 4.70
CA ASN A 378 -17.78 -9.00 5.42
C ASN A 378 -18.42 -10.13 6.25
N PRO A 379 -19.14 -9.79 7.33
CA PRO A 379 -19.94 -10.75 8.06
C PRO A 379 -21.05 -11.33 7.15
N PRO A 380 -21.45 -12.60 7.37
CA PRO A 380 -22.59 -13.19 6.68
C PRO A 380 -23.89 -12.58 7.22
N LEU A 381 -24.28 -11.42 6.71
CA LEU A 381 -25.55 -10.79 7.02
C LEU A 381 -26.69 -11.52 6.29
N PRO A 382 -27.83 -11.81 6.94
CA PRO A 382 -29.02 -12.26 6.24
C PRO A 382 -29.43 -11.20 5.20
N ARG A 383 -29.70 -11.64 3.97
CA ARG A 383 -30.09 -10.78 2.85
C ARG A 383 -31.49 -10.24 3.01
#